data_AF-A0A354NZ87-F1
#
_entry.id   AF-A0A354NZ87-F1
#
_cell.length_a   1.000
_cell.length_b   1.000
_cell.length_c   1.000
_cell.angle_alpha   90.00
_cell.angle_beta   90.00
_cell.angle_gamma   90.00
#
_symmetry.space_group_name_H-M   'P 1'
#
loop_
_entity.id
_entity.type
_entity.pdbx_description
1 polymer ?
#
loop_
_entity_poly.entity_id
_entity_poly.type
_entity_poly.pdbx_seq_one_letter_code
_entity_poly.pdbx_strand_id
1 'polypeptide(L)'
;QDDSVLFECLDDNLDPANIRLAKTLFDSYIVSVARMKTHSQVVATMSVKNLAVGSIINDDRRLRSSGPTDVRLFSHLPKPLNLTLARLNKTLSPDLAVIDGVIGMQGNGPVTGYPIASDVALASTDPLAADIVGTGIMGLDWRTIGYLWYLTYLRGLNVDDIEVIGENPSENVCKY
;
A
#
# COMPACT_ATOMS: atom_id res chain seq x y z
N GLN A 1 23.50 12.59 -0.51
CA GLN A 1 22.94 11.39 0.12
C GLN A 1 21.73 11.88 0.91
N ASP A 2 20.56 11.28 0.74
CA ASP A 2 19.36 11.70 1.50
C ASP A 2 19.53 11.35 2.99
N ASP A 3 18.99 12.19 3.85
CA ASP A 3 18.87 11.90 5.28
C ASP A 3 17.76 10.85 5.51
N SER A 4 17.69 10.30 6.73
CA SER A 4 16.62 9.36 7.09
C SER A 4 15.86 9.75 8.34
N VAL A 5 14.57 9.42 8.37
CA VAL A 5 13.70 9.45 9.55
C VAL A 5 13.51 8.02 10.05
N LEU A 6 13.61 7.80 11.37
CA LEU A 6 13.33 6.49 11.97
C LEU A 6 11.82 6.27 12.11
N PHE A 7 11.36 5.09 11.76
CA PHE A 7 10.00 4.63 11.94
C PHE A 7 9.99 3.26 12.61
N GLU A 8 9.15 3.11 13.63
CA GLU A 8 8.96 1.85 14.34
C GLU A 8 7.92 0.97 13.61
N CYS A 9 8.40 -0.05 12.91
CA CYS A 9 7.59 -1.12 12.32
C CYS A 9 7.50 -2.34 13.26
N LEU A 10 6.93 -3.42 12.73
CA LEU A 10 6.87 -4.72 13.40
C LEU A 10 7.67 -5.76 12.62
N ASP A 11 8.44 -6.58 13.35
CA ASP A 11 9.15 -7.73 12.79
C ASP A 11 8.23 -8.96 12.62
N ASP A 12 8.82 -10.11 12.28
CA ASP A 12 8.08 -11.35 12.06
C ASP A 12 7.40 -11.90 13.34
N ASN A 13 7.89 -11.53 14.52
CA ASN A 13 7.34 -11.92 15.83
C ASN A 13 6.31 -10.91 16.38
N LEU A 14 6.04 -9.81 15.66
CA LEU A 14 5.28 -8.65 16.11
C LEU A 14 6.01 -7.81 17.17
N ASP A 15 7.32 -7.96 17.30
CA ASP A 15 8.13 -7.11 18.16
C ASP A 15 8.44 -5.78 17.43
N PRO A 16 8.57 -4.65 18.16
CA PRO A 16 8.97 -3.38 17.58
C PRO A 16 10.36 -3.45 16.94
N ALA A 17 10.47 -2.95 15.72
CA ALA A 17 11.73 -2.82 14.99
C ALA A 17 11.83 -1.44 14.34
N ASN A 18 13.04 -0.87 14.25
CA ASN A 18 13.24 0.43 13.61
C ASN A 18 13.72 0.27 12.18
N ILE A 19 13.05 0.96 11.26
CA ILE A 19 13.46 1.10 9.86
C ILE A 19 13.67 2.57 9.54
N ARG A 20 14.49 2.84 8.52
CA ARG A 20 14.75 4.18 7.99
C ARG A 20 13.83 4.45 6.82
N LEU A 21 13.20 5.62 6.85
CA LEU A 21 12.43 6.20 5.76
C LEU A 21 13.21 7.37 5.14
N ALA A 22 13.13 7.54 3.83
CA ALA A 22 13.76 8.65 3.11
C ALA A 22 13.19 10.00 3.58
N LYS A 23 14.03 10.87 4.16
CA LYS A 23 13.58 12.13 4.76
C LYS A 23 12.99 13.07 3.70
N THR A 24 13.54 13.07 2.49
CA THR A 24 13.04 13.92 1.39
C THR A 24 11.54 13.74 1.14
N LEU A 25 10.97 12.56 1.39
CA LEU A 25 9.53 12.32 1.21
C LEU A 25 8.67 13.12 2.19
N PHE A 26 9.16 13.43 3.40
CA PHE A 26 8.41 14.21 4.40
C PHE A 26 8.35 15.69 4.07
N ASP A 27 9.30 16.19 3.27
CA ASP A 27 9.42 17.60 2.89
C ASP A 27 8.89 17.87 1.46
N SER A 28 8.23 16.88 0.84
CA SER A 28 7.80 16.91 -0.56
C SER A 28 6.29 16.80 -0.70
N TYR A 29 5.76 17.32 -1.80
CA TYR A 29 4.44 16.93 -2.29
C TYR A 29 4.55 15.60 -3.04
N ILE A 30 3.87 14.57 -2.56
CA ILE A 30 4.04 13.19 -3.00
C ILE A 30 2.90 12.78 -3.94
N VAL A 31 3.27 12.53 -5.20
CA VAL A 31 2.40 11.86 -6.16
C VAL A 31 2.74 10.37 -6.19
N SER A 32 1.84 9.51 -5.72
CA SER A 32 1.98 8.07 -5.86
C SER A 32 1.31 7.60 -7.14
N VAL A 33 2.10 7.14 -8.11
CA VAL A 33 1.60 6.43 -9.30
C VAL A 33 1.74 4.93 -9.05
N ALA A 34 0.63 4.25 -8.84
CA ALA A 34 0.59 2.84 -8.47
C ALA A 34 -0.16 2.00 -9.51
N ARG A 35 0.34 0.79 -9.79
CA ARG A 35 -0.45 -0.19 -10.54
C ARG A 35 -1.52 -0.82 -9.66
N MET A 36 -2.71 -1.01 -10.22
CA MET A 36 -3.74 -1.87 -9.64
C MET A 36 -3.27 -3.33 -9.68
N LYS A 37 -2.99 -3.94 -8.52
CA LYS A 37 -2.48 -5.31 -8.48
C LYS A 37 -2.82 -6.13 -7.24
N THR A 38 -2.88 -7.45 -7.40
CA THR A 38 -2.96 -8.41 -6.30
C THR A 38 -1.61 -8.64 -5.60
N HIS A 39 -1.65 -9.17 -4.37
CA HIS A 39 -0.47 -9.52 -3.58
C HIS A 39 -0.79 -10.57 -2.51
N SER A 40 -0.05 -11.69 -2.49
CA SER A 40 -0.40 -12.84 -1.64
C SER A 40 -0.45 -12.56 -0.13
N GLN A 41 0.30 -11.57 0.37
CA GLN A 41 0.35 -11.23 1.80
C GLN A 41 -0.68 -10.19 2.26
N VAL A 42 -1.21 -9.37 1.34
CA VAL A 42 -2.09 -8.23 1.66
C VAL A 42 -3.28 -8.13 0.72
N VAL A 43 -3.58 -9.19 -0.03
CA VAL A 43 -4.64 -9.30 -1.05
C VAL A 43 -4.45 -8.38 -2.26
N ALA A 44 -4.39 -7.06 -2.08
CA ALA A 44 -4.17 -6.09 -3.14
C ALA A 44 -3.29 -4.91 -2.70
N THR A 45 -2.68 -4.24 -3.67
CA THR A 45 -1.79 -3.10 -3.42
C THR A 45 -2.04 -2.03 -4.46
N MET A 46 -2.16 -0.80 -3.99
CA MET A 46 -2.22 0.40 -4.81
C MET A 46 -1.41 1.50 -4.11
N SER A 47 -1.95 2.71 -3.98
CA SER A 47 -1.18 3.92 -3.65
C SER A 47 -0.61 3.89 -2.24
N VAL A 48 -1.37 3.40 -1.26
CA VAL A 48 -0.92 3.39 0.15
C VAL A 48 0.33 2.53 0.31
N LYS A 49 0.30 1.30 -0.19
CA LYS A 49 1.45 0.38 -0.10
C LYS A 49 2.60 0.80 -1.02
N ASN A 50 2.30 1.43 -2.16
CA ASN A 50 3.30 1.92 -3.10
C ASN A 50 4.25 2.92 -2.42
N LEU A 51 3.70 3.96 -1.79
CA LEU A 51 4.51 4.90 -1.01
C LEU A 51 5.12 4.24 0.22
N ALA A 52 4.33 3.48 0.99
CA ALA A 52 4.81 2.91 2.24
C ALA A 52 6.08 2.07 2.05
N VAL A 53 6.08 1.13 1.11
CA VAL A 53 7.25 0.28 0.83
C VAL A 53 8.32 1.02 0.01
N GLY A 54 7.91 1.99 -0.82
CA GLY A 54 8.82 2.83 -1.59
C GLY A 54 9.65 3.80 -0.75
N SER A 55 9.14 4.19 0.42
CA SER A 55 9.79 5.11 1.35
C SER A 55 10.92 4.49 2.16
N ILE A 56 10.96 3.16 2.27
CA ILE A 56 11.93 2.43 3.10
C ILE A 56 13.29 2.41 2.42
N ILE A 57 14.34 2.80 3.15
CA ILE A 57 15.72 2.71 2.68
C ILE A 57 16.06 1.24 2.35
N ASN A 58 16.71 1.02 1.20
CA ASN A 58 16.91 -0.31 0.62
C ASN A 58 17.53 -1.35 1.57
N ASP A 59 18.48 -0.92 2.40
CA ASP A 59 19.17 -1.78 3.37
C ASP A 59 18.23 -2.33 4.45
N ASP A 60 17.16 -1.60 4.77
CA ASP A 60 16.20 -1.95 5.82
C ASP A 60 14.99 -2.70 5.23
N ARG A 61 14.77 -2.56 3.91
CA ARG A 61 13.75 -3.29 3.14
C ARG A 61 14.16 -4.73 2.84
N ARG A 62 15.47 -5.02 2.82
CA ARG A 62 16.01 -6.35 2.52
C ARG A 62 16.49 -7.03 3.80
N LEU A 63 16.56 -8.36 3.76
CA LEU A 63 17.37 -9.11 4.71
C LEU A 63 18.81 -8.58 4.61
N ARG A 64 19.43 -8.22 5.75
CA ARG A 64 20.88 -8.01 5.82
C ARG A 64 21.57 -9.37 5.71
N SER A 65 21.51 -10.02 4.55
CA SER A 65 22.11 -11.33 4.32
C SER A 65 23.63 -11.25 4.39
N SER A 66 24.22 -11.45 5.57
CA SER A 66 25.65 -11.70 5.75
C SER A 66 26.06 -12.33 7.09
N GLY A 67 25.14 -12.75 7.98
CA GLY A 67 25.57 -13.25 9.30
C GLY A 67 24.57 -14.12 10.07
N PRO A 68 25.03 -14.87 11.08
CA PRO A 68 24.24 -15.87 11.82
C PRO A 68 23.16 -15.28 12.76
N THR A 69 22.93 -13.96 12.72
CA THR A 69 21.95 -13.22 13.52
C THR A 69 21.07 -12.36 12.60
N ASP A 70 20.51 -13.01 11.58
CA ASP A 70 19.67 -12.36 10.57
C ASP A 70 18.36 -11.84 11.21
N VAL A 71 18.33 -10.55 11.58
CA VAL A 71 17.10 -9.87 12.00
C VAL A 71 16.47 -9.21 10.79
N ARG A 72 15.26 -9.65 10.45
CA ARG A 72 14.45 -9.04 9.40
C ARG A 72 13.69 -7.85 9.97
N LEU A 73 14.22 -6.63 9.77
CA LEU A 73 13.64 -5.41 10.35
C LEU A 73 12.21 -5.16 9.84
N PHE A 74 12.01 -5.21 8.52
CA PHE A 74 10.69 -5.04 7.90
C PHE A 74 10.05 -6.40 7.58
N SER A 75 8.97 -6.75 8.30
CA SER A 75 8.25 -8.00 8.05
C SER A 75 7.41 -8.00 6.76
N HIS A 76 7.26 -9.18 6.17
CA HIS A 76 6.45 -9.45 4.99
C HIS A 76 5.43 -10.56 5.27
N LEU A 77 5.35 -11.04 6.52
CA LEU A 77 4.26 -11.90 6.95
C LEU A 77 2.96 -11.09 6.98
N PRO A 78 1.78 -11.70 6.74
CA PRO A 78 0.54 -10.95 6.52
C PRO A 78 0.22 -9.99 7.67
N LYS A 79 0.25 -10.47 8.92
CA LYS A 79 -0.17 -9.70 10.09
C LYS A 79 0.72 -8.48 10.38
N PRO A 80 2.05 -8.63 10.60
CA PRO A 80 2.92 -7.48 10.86
C PRO A 80 3.01 -6.51 9.68
N LEU A 81 2.95 -7.01 8.44
CA LEU A 81 2.95 -6.16 7.25
C LEU A 81 1.70 -5.27 7.21
N ASN A 82 0.51 -5.83 7.37
CA ASN A 82 -0.74 -5.05 7.34
C ASN A 82 -0.78 -3.97 8.45
N LEU A 83 -0.34 -4.31 9.67
CA LEU A 83 -0.26 -3.35 10.78
C LEU A 83 0.77 -2.24 10.52
N THR A 84 1.95 -2.62 10.02
CA THR A 84 3.01 -1.67 9.69
C THR A 84 2.57 -0.70 8.60
N LEU A 85 1.94 -1.19 7.53
CA LEU A 85 1.43 -0.34 6.44
C LEU A 85 0.39 0.67 6.94
N ALA A 86 -0.53 0.23 7.80
CA ALA A 86 -1.53 1.12 8.39
C ALA A 86 -0.91 2.19 9.29
N ARG A 87 0.05 1.82 10.15
CA ARG A 87 0.77 2.78 11.01
C ARG A 87 1.60 3.77 10.19
N LEU A 88 2.30 3.29 9.16
CA LEU A 88 3.17 4.09 8.32
C LEU A 88 2.36 5.12 7.55
N ASN A 89 1.22 4.76 6.97
CA ASN A 89 0.40 5.72 6.22
C ASN A 89 -0.11 6.90 7.07
N LYS A 90 -0.26 6.73 8.40
CA LYS A 90 -0.56 7.85 9.31
C LYS A 90 0.60 8.85 9.45
N THR A 91 1.81 8.41 9.16
CA THR A 91 3.06 9.17 9.29
C THR A 91 3.51 9.74 7.95
N LEU A 92 3.31 8.99 6.87
CA LEU A 92 3.68 9.34 5.51
C LEU A 92 2.63 8.81 4.54
N SER A 93 1.90 9.71 3.90
CA SER A 93 0.81 9.41 2.97
C SER A 93 1.01 10.15 1.65
N PRO A 94 0.61 9.58 0.50
CA PRO A 94 0.58 10.36 -0.74
C PRO A 94 -0.35 11.57 -0.59
N ASP A 95 0.05 12.71 -1.13
CA ASP A 95 -0.81 13.89 -1.29
C ASP A 95 -1.73 13.74 -2.51
N LEU A 96 -1.29 13.01 -3.52
CA LEU A 96 -2.07 12.61 -4.69
C LEU A 96 -1.82 11.13 -5.02
N ALA A 97 -2.87 10.33 -4.95
CA ALA A 97 -2.90 8.97 -5.45
C ALA A 97 -3.33 8.97 -6.93
N VAL A 98 -2.58 8.25 -7.76
CA VAL A 98 -2.94 7.91 -9.13
C VAL A 98 -2.80 6.40 -9.27
N ILE A 99 -3.91 5.73 -9.57
CA ILE A 99 -3.96 4.28 -9.75
C ILE A 99 -4.12 4.00 -11.24
N ASP A 100 -3.10 3.39 -11.83
CA ASP A 100 -3.13 2.87 -13.19
C ASP A 100 -3.67 1.43 -13.19
N GLY A 101 -4.92 1.30 -13.62
CA GLY A 101 -5.61 0.03 -13.83
C GLY A 101 -5.82 -0.29 -15.32
N VAL A 102 -5.23 0.49 -16.25
CA VAL A 102 -5.38 0.22 -17.70
C VAL A 102 -4.89 -1.20 -17.98
N ILE A 103 -3.68 -1.51 -17.50
CA ILE A 103 -3.19 -2.88 -17.40
C ILE A 103 -2.70 -3.14 -15.97
N GLY A 104 -3.59 -3.69 -15.16
CA GLY A 104 -3.31 -4.19 -13.83
C GLY A 104 -2.51 -5.50 -13.83
N MET A 105 -2.37 -6.09 -12.64
CA MET A 105 -1.73 -7.40 -12.47
C MET A 105 -2.48 -8.25 -11.44
N GLN A 106 -2.89 -9.45 -11.85
CA GLN A 106 -3.57 -10.42 -10.98
C GLN A 106 -2.73 -11.69 -10.77
N GLY A 107 -3.17 -12.59 -9.88
CA GLY A 107 -2.47 -13.83 -9.53
C GLY A 107 -1.54 -13.70 -8.33
N ASN A 108 -0.44 -14.48 -8.31
CA ASN A 108 0.48 -14.59 -7.19
C ASN A 108 1.49 -13.42 -7.14
N GLY A 109 1.00 -12.20 -6.93
CA GLY A 109 1.85 -11.03 -6.70
C GLY A 109 2.70 -11.15 -5.41
N PRO A 110 3.79 -10.36 -5.27
CA PRO A 110 4.10 -9.16 -6.03
C PRO A 110 4.90 -9.37 -7.32
N VAL A 111 5.45 -10.57 -7.55
CA VAL A 111 6.37 -10.84 -8.68
C VAL A 111 5.74 -11.77 -9.73
N THR A 112 5.03 -12.81 -9.29
CA THR A 112 4.51 -13.88 -10.16
C THR A 112 3.04 -13.68 -10.50
N GLY A 113 2.71 -12.52 -11.09
CA GLY A 113 1.38 -12.19 -11.59
C GLY A 113 1.30 -12.19 -13.12
N TYR A 114 0.10 -12.00 -13.65
CA TYR A 114 -0.18 -11.87 -15.08
C TYR A 114 -1.03 -10.62 -15.35
N PRO A 115 -0.91 -10.00 -16.54
CA PRO A 115 -1.63 -8.77 -16.85
C PRO A 115 -3.15 -9.02 -16.90
N ILE A 116 -3.91 -8.01 -16.47
CA ILE A 116 -5.37 -7.96 -16.61
C ILE A 116 -5.74 -6.54 -17.03
N ALA A 117 -6.57 -6.41 -18.07
CA ALA A 117 -7.07 -5.12 -18.52
C ALA A 117 -8.32 -4.78 -17.70
N SER A 118 -8.21 -3.78 -16.83
CA SER A 118 -9.38 -3.19 -16.17
C SER A 118 -9.83 -1.92 -16.87
N ASP A 119 -9.00 -1.36 -17.77
CA ASP A 119 -9.30 -0.19 -18.60
C ASP A 119 -9.77 1.04 -17.81
N VAL A 120 -9.29 1.17 -16.56
CA VAL A 120 -9.60 2.29 -15.67
C VAL A 120 -8.35 3.01 -15.20
N ALA A 121 -8.51 4.29 -14.85
CA ALA A 121 -7.57 5.04 -14.04
C ALA A 121 -8.34 5.76 -12.93
N LEU A 122 -7.74 5.82 -11.74
CA LEU A 122 -8.31 6.53 -10.60
C LEU A 122 -7.33 7.59 -10.13
N ALA A 123 -7.83 8.71 -9.62
CA ALA A 123 -7.03 9.68 -8.91
C ALA A 123 -7.80 10.24 -7.70
N SER A 124 -7.09 10.51 -6.61
CA SER A 124 -7.67 11.15 -5.43
C SER A 124 -6.60 11.80 -4.58
N THR A 125 -6.94 12.89 -3.91
CA THR A 125 -6.14 13.45 -2.82
C THR A 125 -6.31 12.69 -1.50
N ASP A 126 -7.25 11.74 -1.43
CA ASP A 126 -7.30 10.74 -0.36
C ASP A 126 -6.87 9.36 -0.90
N PRO A 127 -5.64 8.90 -0.61
CA PRO A 127 -5.13 7.62 -1.08
C PRO A 127 -5.88 6.42 -0.49
N LEU A 128 -6.47 6.55 0.71
CA LEU A 128 -7.28 5.47 1.28
C LEU A 128 -8.59 5.33 0.50
N ALA A 129 -9.25 6.45 0.17
CA ALA A 129 -10.47 6.43 -0.62
C ALA A 129 -10.21 5.88 -2.04
N ALA A 130 -9.13 6.31 -2.69
CA ALA A 130 -8.73 5.77 -4.00
C ALA A 130 -8.48 4.26 -3.95
N ASP A 131 -7.73 3.78 -2.95
CA ASP A 131 -7.46 2.35 -2.81
C ASP A 131 -8.76 1.57 -2.50
N ILE A 132 -9.70 2.10 -1.70
CA ILE A 132 -11.00 1.45 -1.44
C ILE A 132 -11.83 1.34 -2.73
N VAL A 133 -11.98 2.43 -3.50
CA VAL A 133 -12.69 2.39 -4.80
C VAL A 133 -12.00 1.42 -5.76
N GLY A 134 -10.66 1.45 -5.82
CA GLY A 134 -9.87 0.54 -6.61
C GLY A 134 -10.12 -0.93 -6.26
N THR A 135 -10.24 -1.28 -4.97
CA THR A 135 -10.58 -2.66 -4.59
C THR A 135 -11.98 -3.07 -5.04
N GLY A 136 -12.95 -2.16 -4.99
CA GLY A 136 -14.30 -2.41 -5.50
C GLY A 136 -14.28 -2.72 -7.00
N ILE A 137 -13.50 -1.95 -7.77
CA ILE A 137 -13.29 -2.22 -9.20
C ILE A 137 -12.62 -3.58 -9.42
N MET A 138 -11.65 -3.97 -8.58
CA MET A 138 -11.03 -5.29 -8.64
C MET A 138 -11.98 -6.45 -8.28
N GLY A 139 -13.22 -6.16 -7.86
CA GLY A 139 -14.16 -7.15 -7.33
C GLY A 139 -13.78 -7.68 -5.95
N LEU A 140 -12.96 -6.94 -5.20
CA LEU A 140 -12.46 -7.29 -3.88
C LEU A 140 -13.17 -6.48 -2.80
N ASP A 141 -13.35 -7.09 -1.64
CA ASP A 141 -13.87 -6.41 -0.47
C ASP A 141 -12.71 -5.78 0.33
N TRP A 142 -12.65 -4.44 0.38
CA TRP A 142 -11.63 -3.70 1.14
C TRP A 142 -11.54 -4.14 2.60
N ARG A 143 -12.62 -4.65 3.20
CA ARG A 143 -12.66 -5.12 4.59
C ARG A 143 -11.83 -6.39 4.80
N THR A 144 -11.55 -7.13 3.74
CA THR A 144 -10.67 -8.31 3.75
C THR A 144 -9.19 -7.95 3.60
N ILE A 145 -8.89 -6.68 3.30
CA ILE A 145 -7.54 -6.15 3.14
C ILE A 145 -7.11 -5.46 4.43
N GLY A 146 -6.29 -6.15 5.21
CA GLY A 146 -5.96 -5.76 6.59
C GLY A 146 -5.56 -4.29 6.74
N TYR A 147 -4.60 -3.79 5.96
CA TYR A 147 -4.13 -2.40 6.12
C TYR A 147 -5.19 -1.36 5.75
N LEU A 148 -6.05 -1.61 4.75
CA LEU A 148 -7.16 -0.71 4.42
C LEU A 148 -8.22 -0.72 5.52
N TRP A 149 -8.52 -1.90 6.06
CA TRP A 149 -9.45 -2.03 7.18
C TRP A 149 -8.97 -1.26 8.42
N TYR A 150 -7.72 -1.49 8.85
CA TYR A 150 -7.12 -0.76 9.97
C TYR A 150 -7.09 0.75 9.71
N LEU A 151 -6.75 1.18 8.49
CA LEU A 151 -6.69 2.61 8.16
C LEU A 151 -8.04 3.30 8.20
N THR A 152 -9.09 2.62 7.72
CA THR A 152 -10.46 3.14 7.77
C THR A 152 -10.86 3.42 9.21
N TYR A 153 -10.56 2.48 10.12
CA TYR A 153 -10.78 2.66 11.55
C TYR A 153 -9.92 3.78 12.16
N LEU A 154 -8.62 3.82 11.84
CA LEU A 154 -7.68 4.82 12.39
C LEU A 154 -7.95 6.25 11.91
N ARG A 155 -8.46 6.42 10.69
CA ARG A 155 -8.79 7.73 10.11
C ARG A 155 -10.25 8.13 10.35
N GLY A 156 -11.09 7.22 10.86
CA GLY A 156 -12.52 7.45 10.99
C GLY A 156 -13.20 7.74 9.65
N LEU A 157 -12.67 7.17 8.55
CA LEU A 157 -13.25 7.35 7.23
C LEU A 157 -14.55 6.56 7.15
N ASN A 158 -15.65 7.23 6.84
CA ASN A 158 -16.88 6.55 6.44
C ASN A 158 -16.85 6.35 4.93
N VAL A 159 -16.99 5.11 4.48
CA VAL A 159 -16.90 4.76 3.05
C VAL A 159 -18.08 5.34 2.25
N ASP A 160 -19.24 5.52 2.90
CA ASP A 160 -20.41 6.14 2.28
C ASP A 160 -20.19 7.64 1.98
N ASP A 161 -19.18 8.26 2.58
CA ASP A 161 -18.81 9.66 2.34
C ASP A 161 -17.85 9.81 1.14
N ILE A 162 -17.42 8.70 0.51
CA ILE A 162 -16.55 8.74 -0.66
C ILE A 162 -17.37 9.16 -1.88
N GLU A 163 -17.15 10.38 -2.36
CA GLU A 163 -17.68 10.87 -3.62
C GLU A 163 -16.78 10.46 -4.80
N VAL A 164 -17.37 9.81 -5.80
CA VAL A 164 -16.70 9.49 -7.05
C VAL A 164 -17.20 10.43 -8.14
N ILE A 165 -16.28 11.18 -8.73
CA ILE A 165 -16.54 12.04 -9.89
C ILE A 165 -16.13 11.29 -11.15
N GLY A 166 -17.03 11.24 -12.14
CA GLY A 166 -16.81 10.54 -13.41
C GLY A 166 -17.69 9.30 -13.53
N GLU A 167 -17.13 8.23 -14.07
CA GLU A 167 -17.86 6.98 -14.29
C GLU A 167 -18.17 6.25 -12.98
N ASN A 168 -19.30 5.56 -12.95
CA ASN A 168 -19.68 4.76 -11.80
C ASN A 168 -18.77 3.53 -11.67
N PRO A 169 -18.02 3.36 -10.56
CA PRO A 169 -17.12 2.22 -10.37
C PRO A 169 -17.80 0.86 -10.48
N SER A 170 -19.09 0.76 -10.11
CA SER A 170 -19.82 -0.53 -10.16
C SER A 170 -20.06 -1.04 -11.59
N GLU A 171 -20.01 -0.15 -12.58
CA GLU A 171 -20.18 -0.51 -14.00
C GLU A 171 -18.88 -1.00 -14.63
N ASN A 172 -17.74 -0.77 -13.97
CA ASN A 172 -16.40 -1.06 -14.45
C ASN A 172 -15.69 -2.16 -13.66
N VAL A 173 -16.44 -3.05 -13.00
CA VAL A 173 -15.85 -4.13 -12.18
C VAL A 173 -15.13 -5.15 -13.05
N CYS A 174 -13.85 -5.34 -12.77
CA CYS A 174 -12.96 -6.33 -13.37
C CYS A 174 -12.47 -7.27 -12.27
N LYS A 175 -12.78 -8.56 -12.34
CA LYS A 175 -12.48 -9.51 -11.25
C LYS A 175 -11.03 -10.02 -11.32
N TYR A 176 -10.26 -9.75 -10.27
CA TYR A 176 -8.85 -10.16 -10.08
C TYR A 176 -8.69 -11.50 -9.33
#